data_AF-A0A524L9U5-F1
#
_entry.id   AF-A0A524L9U5-F1
#
_cell.length_a   1.000
_cell.length_b   1.000
_cell.length_c   1.000
_cell.angle_alpha   90.00
_cell.angle_beta   90.00
_cell.angle_gamma   90.00
#
_symmetry.space_group_name_H-M   'P 1'
#
loop_
_entity.id
_entity.type
_entity.pdbx_description
1 polymer ?
#
loop_
_entity_poly.entity_id
_entity_poly.type
_entity_poly.pdbx_seq_one_letter_code
_entity_poly.pdbx_strand_id
1 'polypeptide(L)'
;MASYWFEASSSSFEVGGRTVTLETGRLAKQAGGAVLVTCGETVVLVTATRAKPREGIDFFPLVVDYVEKFSAAGKIPGGFFKREGRLSDREILVSRFIDRSIRPLFPESYRDETQIIATVLSADGENTPDTAAFVGASAALTLSDLPFLGPISAVRVARIDGKLVLNPAPSQMVDSDLELVVAGSQGALVMVEGSARELPEAEMLAALEFAHRELRGSIDAQLELQRKVGRPKIAVATREERSSLEGEVKRLAEARLAEAVRIREKEQRYTAIATVEKEVVDTLIAAYRSEAVAFDSLEALEARRAGLSKLGSQVKEILHDLRYDLVRKRILDEGARIDGRSTRDIRQIACEVRPIPRPHGVALFTRGETQALVLATLGGQSDSQTIDAPTTRSSKTFYLHYNFPPFSVGEARMQRGPGRREVGHGNLAERALQAVLPKIEDFPYTIRVVAEVLESNGSSSMASVCGGSLALMDAGVPLRAPVAGIAMGLIQHEGRVAILSDILGDEDHLGDMDFKVAGTRDGITAMQMDIKIESVDWAVMRNALDQAREGRLHILDCMASETQAELRDFQPRPQLSRYAPRVQVILIKPDRIRDVIGPGGKVIRAI
;
A
#
# COMPACT_ATOMS: atom_id res chain seq x y z
N MET A 1 -2.67 22.19 42.50
CA MET A 1 -2.47 20.79 42.94
C MET A 1 -3.15 19.88 41.93
N ALA A 2 -2.41 19.11 41.12
CA ALA A 2 -3.02 18.03 40.36
C ALA A 2 -3.08 16.79 41.28
N SER A 3 -4.30 16.43 41.68
CA SER A 3 -4.64 15.35 42.62
C SER A 3 -4.67 13.96 41.96
N TYR A 4 -3.75 13.68 41.03
CA TYR A 4 -3.64 12.37 40.43
C TYR A 4 -2.50 11.61 41.10
N TRP A 5 -2.73 10.35 41.48
CA TRP A 5 -1.71 9.44 42.03
C TRP A 5 -0.70 8.96 40.98
N PHE A 6 -0.70 9.57 39.80
CA PHE A 6 0.17 9.23 38.67
C PHE A 6 0.75 10.51 38.05
N GLU A 7 1.98 10.43 37.59
CA GLU A 7 2.67 11.49 36.84
C GLU A 7 2.80 11.11 35.38
N ALA A 8 2.37 11.99 34.48
CA ALA A 8 2.55 11.79 33.04
C ALA A 8 3.99 12.14 32.65
N SER A 9 4.54 11.41 31.68
CA SER A 9 5.83 11.72 31.06
C SER A 9 5.60 12.19 29.64
N SER A 10 6.37 13.19 29.21
CA SER A 10 6.30 13.72 27.86
C SER A 10 7.67 14.01 27.24
N SER A 11 7.65 14.10 25.91
CA SER A 11 8.70 14.66 25.05
C SER A 11 8.03 15.38 23.88
N SER A 12 8.69 16.38 23.32
CA SER A 12 8.16 17.20 22.23
C SER A 12 9.21 17.42 21.15
N PHE A 13 8.77 17.61 19.92
CA PHE A 13 9.62 17.92 18.77
C PHE A 13 8.94 18.95 17.85
N GLU A 14 9.73 19.65 17.06
CA GLU A 14 9.25 20.57 16.04
C GLU A 14 9.17 19.88 14.67
N VAL A 15 8.08 20.08 13.94
CA VAL A 15 7.93 19.65 12.55
C VAL A 15 7.03 20.61 11.79
N GLY A 16 7.48 21.09 10.62
CA GLY A 16 6.69 22.02 9.80
C GLY A 16 6.27 23.29 10.55
N GLY A 17 7.14 23.80 11.44
CA GLY A 17 6.89 24.99 12.27
C GLY A 17 5.88 24.79 13.39
N ARG A 18 5.59 23.54 13.77
CA ARG A 18 4.63 23.20 14.83
C ARG A 18 5.26 22.27 15.85
N THR A 19 4.94 22.52 17.12
CA THR A 19 5.30 21.62 18.22
C THR A 19 4.35 20.43 18.29
N VAL A 20 4.91 19.23 18.25
CA VAL A 20 4.20 17.97 18.50
C VAL A 20 4.65 17.41 19.84
N THR A 21 3.70 17.09 20.71
CA THR A 21 3.96 16.53 22.04
C THR A 21 3.48 15.09 22.13
N LEU A 22 4.35 14.21 22.62
CA LEU A 22 4.08 12.81 22.95
C LEU A 22 3.95 12.69 24.46
N GLU A 23 2.78 12.27 24.96
CA GLU A 23 2.52 12.09 26.39
C GLU A 23 2.14 10.64 26.68
N THR A 24 2.64 10.08 27.79
CA THR A 24 2.25 8.76 28.29
C THR A 24 2.06 8.76 29.81
N GLY A 25 1.50 7.69 30.36
CA GLY A 25 1.30 7.52 31.81
C GLY A 25 -0.03 8.07 32.34
N ARG A 26 -0.76 8.90 31.57
CA ARG A 26 -2.09 9.41 31.96
C ARG A 26 -3.25 8.53 31.50
N LEU A 27 -3.27 8.14 30.22
CA LEU A 27 -4.40 7.45 29.59
C LEU A 27 -4.04 5.99 29.25
N ALA A 28 -5.07 5.13 29.20
CA ALA A 28 -4.97 3.74 28.74
C ALA A 28 -3.83 2.90 29.38
N LYS A 29 -3.58 3.09 30.69
CA LYS A 29 -2.47 2.49 31.44
C LYS A 29 -2.40 0.95 31.43
N GLN A 30 -3.50 0.27 31.07
CA GLN A 30 -3.55 -1.19 30.95
C GLN A 30 -2.99 -1.71 29.61
N ALA A 31 -2.80 -0.85 28.61
CA ALA A 31 -2.19 -1.26 27.35
C ALA A 31 -0.72 -1.66 27.54
N GLY A 32 -0.18 -2.40 26.57
CA GLY A 32 1.26 -2.69 26.50
C GLY A 32 2.06 -1.39 26.37
N GLY A 33 1.61 -0.49 25.50
CA GLY A 33 2.03 0.91 25.42
C GLY A 33 0.86 1.81 25.03
N ALA A 34 0.88 3.06 25.50
CA ALA A 34 -0.13 4.05 25.17
C ALA A 34 0.50 5.45 25.10
N VAL A 35 0.21 6.20 24.03
CA VAL A 35 0.72 7.55 23.80
C VAL A 35 -0.41 8.45 23.33
N LEU A 36 -0.53 9.62 23.97
CA LEU A 36 -1.37 10.72 23.52
C LEU A 36 -0.48 11.68 22.72
N VAL A 37 -0.75 11.82 21.43
CA VAL A 37 -0.06 12.75 20.54
C VAL A 37 -0.89 14.00 20.39
N THR A 38 -0.28 15.17 20.60
CA THR A 38 -0.92 16.48 20.46
C THR A 38 -0.13 17.35 19.49
N CYS A 39 -0.80 17.90 18.48
CA CYS A 39 -0.27 18.89 17.56
C CYS A 39 -1.31 20.00 17.39
N GLY A 40 -1.03 21.20 17.88
CA GLY A 40 -2.06 22.23 18.01
C GLY A 40 -3.23 21.73 18.88
N GLU A 41 -4.44 21.76 18.33
CA GLU A 41 -5.65 21.23 18.99
C GLU A 41 -6.06 19.84 18.46
N THR A 42 -5.30 19.28 17.52
CA THR A 42 -5.46 17.89 17.07
C THR A 42 -4.80 16.93 18.06
N VAL A 43 -5.60 15.97 18.55
CA VAL A 43 -5.20 15.02 19.60
C VAL A 43 -5.56 13.59 19.19
N VAL A 44 -4.57 12.69 19.22
CA VAL A 44 -4.74 11.27 18.88
C VAL A 44 -4.23 10.41 20.03
N LEU A 45 -5.07 9.51 20.54
CA LEU A 45 -4.66 8.48 21.49
C LEU A 45 -4.31 7.21 20.72
N VAL A 46 -3.09 6.72 20.89
CA VAL A 46 -2.63 5.48 20.27
C VAL A 46 -2.25 4.46 21.33
N THR A 47 -2.74 3.23 21.18
CA THR A 47 -2.45 2.11 22.07
C THR A 47 -1.85 0.95 21.29
N ALA A 48 -0.96 0.19 21.95
CA ALA A 48 -0.40 -1.06 21.46
C ALA A 48 -0.61 -2.16 22.50
N THR A 49 -1.19 -3.28 22.09
CA THR A 49 -1.50 -4.42 22.96
C THR A 49 -1.11 -5.74 22.29
N ARG A 50 -0.86 -6.75 23.12
CA ARG A 50 -0.55 -8.10 22.65
C ARG A 50 -1.34 -9.18 23.37
N ALA A 51 -1.49 -10.33 22.72
CA ALA A 51 -1.98 -11.57 23.31
C ALA A 51 -1.21 -12.76 22.73
N LYS A 52 -1.32 -13.92 23.39
CA LYS A 52 -0.69 -15.15 22.91
C LYS A 52 -1.17 -15.51 21.49
N PRO A 53 -0.31 -16.10 20.65
CA PRO A 53 -0.69 -16.56 19.32
C PRO A 53 -1.83 -17.58 19.40
N ARG A 54 -2.70 -17.59 18.40
CA ARG A 54 -3.64 -18.70 18.18
C ARG A 54 -2.87 -19.97 17.81
N GLU A 55 -3.36 -21.12 18.25
CA GLU A 55 -2.77 -22.42 17.88
C GLU A 55 -2.77 -22.61 16.36
N GLY A 56 -1.63 -23.05 15.82
CA GLY A 56 -1.47 -23.36 14.40
C GLY A 56 -1.30 -22.15 13.47
N ILE A 57 -1.13 -20.93 14.00
CA ILE A 57 -0.87 -19.74 13.17
C ILE A 57 0.53 -19.79 12.55
N ASP A 58 0.62 -19.51 11.26
CA ASP A 58 1.85 -19.49 10.47
C ASP A 58 2.31 -18.08 10.07
N PHE A 59 1.49 -17.06 10.31
CA PHE A 59 1.76 -15.66 9.99
C PHE A 59 1.80 -14.77 11.24
N PHE A 60 2.31 -13.54 11.10
CA PHE A 60 2.28 -12.53 12.17
C PHE A 60 0.93 -11.77 12.18
N PRO A 61 0.06 -12.00 13.18
CA PRO A 61 -1.25 -11.36 13.28
C PRO A 61 -1.17 -9.93 13.86
N LEU A 62 -0.68 -9.01 13.03
CA LEU A 62 -0.75 -7.58 13.30
C LEU A 62 -2.04 -6.98 12.74
N VAL A 63 -2.77 -6.26 13.58
CA VAL A 63 -3.94 -5.45 13.20
C VAL A 63 -3.72 -4.00 13.63
N VAL A 64 -3.90 -3.08 12.69
CA VAL A 64 -3.88 -1.64 12.97
C VAL A 64 -5.25 -1.04 12.64
N ASP A 65 -5.84 -0.32 13.58
CA ASP A 65 -7.09 0.43 13.36
C ASP A 65 -6.87 1.90 13.67
N TYR A 66 -6.94 2.74 12.65
CA TYR A 66 -7.08 4.18 12.79
C TYR A 66 -8.57 4.55 12.71
N VAL A 67 -9.06 5.28 13.71
CA VAL A 67 -10.48 5.58 13.89
C VAL A 67 -10.68 7.07 14.15
N GLU A 68 -11.57 7.67 13.38
CA GLU A 68 -11.99 9.05 13.55
C GLU A 68 -13.35 9.12 14.23
N LYS A 69 -13.41 9.83 15.37
CA LYS A 69 -14.68 10.09 16.05
C LYS A 69 -15.26 11.40 15.55
N PHE A 70 -16.54 11.43 15.18
CA PHE A 70 -17.19 12.70 14.81
C PHE A 70 -17.24 13.67 15.99
N SER A 71 -17.30 13.13 17.22
CA SER A 71 -17.17 13.92 18.45
C SER A 71 -15.85 14.65 18.56
N ALA A 72 -14.78 14.20 17.89
CA ALA A 72 -13.48 14.89 17.87
C ALA A 72 -13.56 16.27 17.21
N ALA A 73 -14.57 16.50 16.37
CA ALA A 73 -14.89 17.79 15.77
C ALA A 73 -16.22 18.38 16.32
N GLY A 74 -16.73 17.84 17.44
CA GLY A 74 -18.00 18.28 18.03
C GLY A 74 -19.25 17.98 17.18
N LYS A 75 -19.20 16.99 16.27
CA LYS A 75 -20.30 16.65 15.36
C LYS A 75 -20.97 15.32 15.70
N ILE A 76 -22.22 15.18 15.28
CA ILE A 76 -22.95 13.91 15.27
C ILE A 76 -22.84 13.32 13.84
N PRO A 77 -22.55 12.02 13.67
CA PRO A 77 -22.46 11.38 12.36
C PRO A 77 -23.69 11.61 11.47
N GLY A 78 -23.48 11.83 10.17
CA GLY A 78 -24.56 12.10 9.21
C GLY A 78 -25.50 10.91 8.96
N GLY A 79 -25.00 9.68 9.14
CA GLY A 79 -25.73 8.44 8.87
C GLY A 79 -27.03 8.25 9.66
N PHE A 80 -27.85 7.28 9.25
CA PHE A 80 -29.17 7.00 9.86
C PHE A 80 -29.07 6.68 11.35
N PHE A 81 -28.09 5.86 11.75
CA PHE A 81 -27.90 5.39 13.13
C PHE A 81 -27.24 6.42 14.07
N LYS A 82 -26.75 7.56 13.55
CA LYS A 82 -26.04 8.59 14.35
C LYS A 82 -24.88 8.06 15.18
N ARG A 83 -24.20 7.03 14.66
CA ARG A 83 -23.04 6.34 15.26
C ARG A 83 -22.05 5.97 14.17
N GLU A 84 -20.76 6.05 14.46
CA GLU A 84 -19.71 5.57 13.55
C GLU A 84 -19.86 4.06 13.33
N GLY A 85 -19.79 3.65 12.06
CA GLY A 85 -20.00 2.27 11.62
C GLY A 85 -18.68 1.59 11.23
N ARG A 86 -18.69 0.94 10.06
CA ARG A 86 -17.45 0.41 9.45
C ARG A 86 -16.46 1.53 9.17
N LEU A 87 -15.17 1.19 9.16
CA LEU A 87 -14.11 2.12 8.76
C LEU A 87 -14.40 2.67 7.35
N SER A 88 -14.23 3.99 7.23
CA SER A 88 -14.20 4.72 5.97
C SER A 88 -12.96 4.38 5.14
N ASP A 89 -12.96 4.72 3.86
CA ASP A 89 -11.80 4.49 2.99
C ASP A 89 -10.57 5.23 3.51
N ARG A 90 -10.73 6.47 4.01
CA ARG A 90 -9.65 7.23 4.65
C ARG A 90 -9.09 6.49 5.86
N GLU A 91 -9.96 5.99 6.75
CA GLU A 91 -9.52 5.25 7.94
C GLU A 91 -8.77 3.97 7.57
N ILE A 92 -9.24 3.25 6.55
CA ILE A 92 -8.56 2.07 6.00
C ILE A 92 -7.19 2.43 5.44
N LEU A 93 -7.08 3.51 4.67
CA LEU A 93 -5.82 3.94 4.05
C LEU A 93 -4.78 4.33 5.11
N VAL A 94 -5.15 5.12 6.11
CA VAL A 94 -4.24 5.48 7.21
C VAL A 94 -3.84 4.24 8.02
N SER A 95 -4.79 3.35 8.32
CA SER A 95 -4.50 2.08 9.00
C SER A 95 -3.48 1.24 8.23
N ARG A 96 -3.62 1.17 6.90
CA ARG A 96 -2.70 0.44 6.03
C ARG A 96 -1.32 1.09 5.95
N PHE A 97 -1.25 2.42 5.87
CA PHE A 97 0.01 3.15 5.84
C PHE A 97 0.83 2.87 7.11
N ILE A 98 0.18 2.91 8.28
CA ILE A 98 0.81 2.53 9.56
C ILE A 98 1.23 1.06 9.54
N ASP A 99 0.31 0.13 9.23
CA ASP A 99 0.56 -1.32 9.22
C ASP A 99 1.77 -1.70 8.35
N ARG A 100 1.79 -1.24 7.10
CA ARG A 100 2.86 -1.55 6.13
C ARG A 100 4.22 -1.06 6.61
N SER A 101 4.25 0.07 7.30
CA SER A 101 5.50 0.68 7.76
C SER A 101 6.08 -0.02 8.99
N ILE A 102 5.23 -0.49 9.92
CA ILE A 102 5.70 -1.12 11.16
C ILE A 102 5.87 -2.64 11.05
N ARG A 103 5.15 -3.30 10.14
CA ARG A 103 5.12 -4.77 10.03
C ARG A 103 6.49 -5.39 9.80
N PRO A 104 7.38 -4.85 8.95
CA PRO A 104 8.73 -5.39 8.75
C PRO A 104 9.64 -5.23 9.96
N LEU A 105 9.27 -4.39 10.94
CA LEU A 105 10.08 -4.07 12.12
C LEU A 105 9.79 -4.97 13.32
N PHE A 106 9.18 -6.13 13.08
CA PHE A 106 9.03 -7.19 14.07
C PHE A 106 9.94 -8.37 13.68
N PRO A 107 10.60 -9.03 14.66
CA PRO A 107 11.40 -10.21 14.40
C PRO A 107 10.61 -11.28 13.65
N GLU A 108 11.28 -11.94 12.70
CA GLU A 108 10.64 -12.91 11.81
C GLU A 108 9.99 -14.08 12.56
N SER A 109 10.47 -14.46 13.74
CA SER A 109 9.89 -15.52 14.57
C SER A 109 8.72 -15.05 15.47
N TYR A 110 8.39 -13.75 15.48
CA TYR A 110 7.36 -13.21 16.34
C TYR A 110 5.94 -13.49 15.81
N ARG A 111 5.08 -14.10 16.63
CA ARG A 111 3.74 -14.55 16.22
C ARG A 111 2.59 -14.16 17.16
N ASP A 112 2.86 -13.48 18.27
CA ASP A 112 1.81 -13.01 19.17
C ASP A 112 0.79 -12.12 18.42
N GLU A 113 -0.49 -12.24 18.81
CA GLU A 113 -1.55 -11.32 18.42
C GLU A 113 -1.15 -9.91 18.82
N THR A 114 -1.04 -8.99 17.85
CA THR A 114 -0.64 -7.60 18.10
C THR A 114 -1.67 -6.65 17.54
N GLN A 115 -2.19 -5.76 18.38
CA GLN A 115 -3.19 -4.78 18.00
C GLN A 115 -2.73 -3.37 18.31
N ILE A 116 -2.92 -2.48 17.34
CA ILE A 116 -2.67 -1.05 17.47
C ILE A 116 -3.94 -0.29 17.14
N ILE A 117 -4.39 0.57 18.04
CA ILE A 117 -5.57 1.40 17.83
C ILE A 117 -5.17 2.86 17.96
N ALA A 118 -5.34 3.64 16.90
CA ALA A 118 -5.15 5.08 16.88
C ALA A 118 -6.52 5.77 16.80
N THR A 119 -6.96 6.37 17.90
CA THR A 119 -8.25 7.06 17.99
C THR A 119 -8.06 8.57 17.99
N VAL A 120 -8.64 9.26 17.00
CA VAL A 120 -8.68 10.72 16.97
C VAL A 120 -9.70 11.20 18.01
N LEU A 121 -9.22 11.94 19.01
CA LEU A 121 -10.02 12.47 20.12
C LEU A 121 -10.37 13.94 19.95
N SER A 122 -9.53 14.70 19.26
CA SER A 122 -9.76 16.10 18.89
C SER A 122 -9.20 16.35 17.50
N ALA A 123 -9.92 17.09 16.65
CA ALA A 123 -9.50 17.43 15.31
C ALA A 123 -9.80 18.91 15.01
N ASP A 124 -8.76 19.68 14.76
CA ASP A 124 -8.82 21.14 14.63
C ASP A 124 -9.07 21.65 13.20
N GLY A 125 -8.93 20.78 12.21
CA GLY A 125 -9.07 21.13 10.79
C GLY A 125 -7.83 21.77 10.16
N GLU A 126 -6.80 22.07 10.96
CA GLU A 126 -5.54 22.68 10.53
C GLU A 126 -4.40 21.65 10.46
N ASN A 127 -4.41 20.67 11.36
CA ASN A 127 -3.41 19.61 11.44
C ASN A 127 -4.04 18.27 11.06
N THR A 128 -3.46 17.58 10.08
CA THR A 128 -3.99 16.26 9.70
C THR A 128 -3.62 15.21 10.75
N PRO A 129 -4.61 14.46 11.30
CA PRO A 129 -4.37 13.51 12.39
C PRO A 129 -3.61 12.22 11.99
N ASP A 130 -3.36 12.00 10.70
CA ASP A 130 -2.74 10.79 10.16
C ASP A 130 -1.25 10.64 10.53
N THR A 131 -0.47 11.69 10.36
CA THR A 131 0.95 11.72 10.76
C THR A 131 1.11 11.60 12.28
N ALA A 132 0.24 12.29 13.04
CA ALA A 132 0.19 12.17 14.50
C ALA A 132 -0.17 10.74 14.95
N ALA A 133 -1.14 10.09 14.29
CA ALA A 133 -1.48 8.70 14.54
C ALA A 133 -0.30 7.75 14.25
N PHE A 134 0.43 7.99 13.17
CA PHE A 134 1.60 7.21 12.81
C PHE A 134 2.71 7.32 13.87
N VAL A 135 3.08 8.54 14.23
CA VAL A 135 4.11 8.80 15.26
C VAL A 135 3.66 8.21 16.60
N GLY A 136 2.38 8.33 16.94
CA GLY A 136 1.82 7.72 18.15
C GLY A 136 1.87 6.20 18.14
N ALA A 137 1.66 5.54 16.99
CA ALA A 137 1.77 4.09 16.85
C ALA A 137 3.21 3.62 17.07
N SER A 138 4.18 4.28 16.41
CA SER A 138 5.60 3.99 16.63
C SER A 138 6.01 4.23 18.08
N ALA A 139 5.57 5.35 18.69
CA ALA A 139 5.88 5.66 20.08
C ALA A 139 5.27 4.63 21.05
N ALA A 140 3.99 4.26 20.87
CA ALA A 140 3.33 3.26 21.70
C ALA A 140 4.01 1.89 21.64
N LEU A 141 4.42 1.45 20.45
CA LEU A 141 5.21 0.23 20.26
C LEU A 141 6.58 0.34 20.94
N THR A 142 7.27 1.46 20.75
CA THR A 142 8.60 1.74 21.31
C THR A 142 8.59 1.70 22.84
N LEU A 143 7.53 2.21 23.47
CA LEU A 143 7.35 2.20 24.93
C LEU A 143 6.85 0.86 25.50
N SER A 144 6.21 0.03 24.68
CA SER A 144 5.67 -1.26 25.12
C SER A 144 6.73 -2.36 25.32
N ASP A 145 6.31 -3.51 25.80
CA ASP A 145 7.13 -4.73 25.88
C ASP A 145 7.24 -5.49 24.54
N LEU A 146 6.51 -5.07 23.51
CA LEU A 146 6.55 -5.68 22.16
C LEU A 146 7.96 -5.58 21.55
N PRO A 147 8.45 -6.64 20.88
CA PRO A 147 9.80 -6.70 20.32
C PRO A 147 9.87 -5.92 19.00
N PHE A 148 9.64 -4.62 19.06
CA PHE A 148 9.62 -3.72 17.92
C PHE A 148 11.02 -3.13 17.68
N LEU A 149 11.49 -3.19 16.43
CA LEU A 149 12.81 -2.76 15.97
C LEU A 149 12.87 -1.29 15.53
N GLY A 150 11.83 -0.50 15.78
CA GLY A 150 11.84 0.95 15.57
C GLY A 150 12.58 1.72 16.68
N PRO A 151 12.29 3.01 16.87
CA PRO A 151 11.17 3.77 16.31
C PRO A 151 11.33 4.17 14.85
N ILE A 152 10.20 4.46 14.23
CA ILE A 152 10.11 5.16 12.95
C ILE A 152 9.25 6.42 13.10
N SER A 153 9.28 7.29 12.10
CA SER A 153 8.41 8.46 12.05
C SER A 153 7.83 8.64 10.65
N ALA A 154 6.86 9.53 10.51
CA ALA A 154 6.30 9.91 9.24
C ALA A 154 6.00 11.40 9.15
N VAL A 155 6.15 11.95 7.95
CA VAL A 155 5.80 13.33 7.60
C VAL A 155 5.00 13.36 6.30
N ARG A 156 4.17 14.39 6.15
CA ARG A 156 3.54 14.76 4.89
C ARG A 156 4.36 15.85 4.23
N VAL A 157 4.69 15.70 2.97
CA VAL A 157 5.40 16.70 2.16
C VAL A 157 4.49 17.18 1.05
N ALA A 158 4.38 18.49 0.91
CA ALA A 158 3.75 19.17 -0.20
C ALA A 158 4.74 20.07 -0.93
N ARG A 159 4.37 20.51 -2.14
CA ARG A 159 5.13 21.49 -2.90
C ARG A 159 4.21 22.61 -3.35
N ILE A 160 4.41 23.79 -2.76
CA ILE A 160 3.58 24.99 -2.96
C ILE A 160 4.50 26.08 -3.48
N ASP A 161 4.14 26.70 -4.60
CA ASP A 161 4.97 27.69 -5.30
C ASP A 161 6.42 27.20 -5.55
N GLY A 162 6.57 25.91 -5.88
CA GLY A 162 7.86 25.25 -6.11
C GLY A 162 8.67 24.97 -4.85
N LYS A 163 8.16 25.25 -3.65
CA LYS A 163 8.86 25.03 -2.37
C LYS A 163 8.28 23.85 -1.61
N LEU A 164 9.15 23.01 -1.06
CA LEU A 164 8.74 21.89 -0.23
C LEU A 164 8.29 22.37 1.15
N VAL A 165 7.13 21.90 1.60
CA VAL A 165 6.48 22.25 2.87
C VAL A 165 6.13 20.97 3.63
N LEU A 166 6.48 20.92 4.92
CA LEU A 166 6.16 19.80 5.80
C LEU A 166 4.81 20.00 6.49
N ASN A 167 4.05 18.91 6.62
CA ASN A 167 2.76 18.86 7.30
C ASN A 167 1.90 20.10 7.00
N PRO A 168 1.64 20.38 5.72
CA PRO A 168 0.83 21.53 5.32
C PRO A 168 -0.58 21.40 5.89
N ALA A 169 -1.22 22.55 6.16
CA ALA A 169 -2.63 22.55 6.52
C ALA A 169 -3.48 22.08 5.32
N PRO A 170 -4.66 21.47 5.54
CA PRO A 170 -5.56 21.07 4.46
C PRO A 170 -5.91 22.21 3.48
N SER A 171 -6.00 23.44 3.98
CA SER A 171 -6.23 24.63 3.16
C SER A 171 -5.08 24.92 2.18
N GLN A 172 -3.84 24.63 2.55
CA GLN A 172 -2.65 24.85 1.72
C GLN A 172 -2.49 23.77 0.64
N MET A 173 -3.10 22.60 0.81
CA MET A 173 -3.00 21.49 -0.14
C MET A 173 -3.65 21.78 -1.50
N VAL A 174 -4.58 22.73 -1.57
CA VAL A 174 -5.26 23.13 -2.80
C VAL A 174 -4.27 23.65 -3.86
N ASP A 175 -3.28 24.40 -3.40
CA ASP A 175 -2.23 25.01 -4.21
C ASP A 175 -1.02 24.10 -4.42
N SER A 176 -1.04 22.89 -3.83
CA SER A 176 0.06 21.96 -3.94
C SER A 176 0.01 21.15 -5.24
N ASP A 177 1.17 21.00 -5.88
CA ASP A 177 1.37 20.10 -7.02
C ASP A 177 2.02 18.75 -6.62
N LEU A 178 2.35 18.57 -5.34
CA LEU A 178 2.88 17.34 -4.76
C LEU A 178 2.19 17.03 -3.43
N GLU A 179 1.91 15.76 -3.16
CA GLU A 179 1.50 15.29 -1.85
C GLU A 179 2.11 13.91 -1.61
N LEU A 180 3.10 13.83 -0.72
CA LEU A 180 3.69 12.57 -0.27
C LEU A 180 3.47 12.40 1.22
N VAL A 181 3.13 11.19 1.65
CA VAL A 181 3.30 10.75 3.03
C VAL A 181 4.47 9.78 3.04
N VAL A 182 5.46 10.10 3.85
CA VAL A 182 6.75 9.40 3.87
C VAL A 182 7.02 8.95 5.29
N ALA A 183 7.27 7.66 5.46
CA ALA A 183 7.71 7.06 6.70
C ALA A 183 9.14 6.54 6.59
N GLY A 184 9.88 6.58 7.69
CA GLY A 184 11.27 6.15 7.72
C GLY A 184 11.83 5.99 9.13
N SER A 185 12.92 5.24 9.19
CA SER A 185 13.82 5.15 10.34
C SER A 185 14.91 6.22 10.24
N GLN A 186 15.84 6.23 11.21
CA GLN A 186 17.01 7.11 11.17
C GLN A 186 17.91 6.83 9.94
N GLY A 187 17.95 5.58 9.47
CA GLY A 187 18.84 5.12 8.40
C GLY A 187 18.18 5.01 7.02
N ALA A 188 16.86 4.84 6.95
CA ALA A 188 16.18 4.60 5.69
C ALA A 188 14.76 5.13 5.62
N LEU A 189 14.31 5.36 4.39
CA LEU A 189 12.89 5.33 4.06
C LEU A 189 12.35 3.92 4.25
N VAL A 190 11.13 3.81 4.75
CA VAL A 190 10.42 2.55 4.98
C VAL A 190 9.20 2.47 4.07
N MET A 191 8.46 3.57 3.95
CA MET A 191 7.24 3.60 3.15
C MET A 191 7.01 4.98 2.56
N VAL A 192 6.57 5.02 1.31
CA VAL A 192 6.09 6.23 0.65
C VAL A 192 4.74 5.98 0.01
N GLU A 193 3.83 6.94 0.14
CA GLU A 193 2.57 6.96 -0.63
C GLU A 193 2.19 8.38 -0.97
N GLY A 194 1.85 8.64 -2.23
CA GLY A 194 1.49 9.98 -2.64
C GLY A 194 1.17 10.16 -4.11
N SER A 195 0.91 11.41 -4.47
CA SER A 195 0.62 11.83 -5.84
C SER A 195 1.22 13.17 -6.16
N ALA A 196 1.34 13.46 -7.46
CA ALA A 196 1.84 14.72 -7.96
C ALA A 196 1.11 15.11 -9.24
N ARG A 197 1.23 16.38 -9.65
CA ARG A 197 0.73 16.89 -10.94
C ARG A 197 1.86 16.87 -11.96
N GLU A 198 2.22 15.66 -12.42
CA GLU A 198 3.22 15.44 -13.47
C GLU A 198 4.61 15.97 -13.09
N LEU A 199 5.10 15.51 -11.93
CA LEU A 199 6.38 15.96 -11.37
C LEU A 199 7.58 15.16 -11.93
N PRO A 200 8.70 15.80 -12.32
CA PRO A 200 9.90 15.09 -12.75
C PRO A 200 10.50 14.19 -11.66
N GLU A 201 11.16 13.10 -12.06
CA GLU A 201 11.80 12.13 -11.16
C GLU A 201 12.80 12.78 -10.19
N ALA A 202 13.58 13.76 -10.65
CA ALA A 202 14.58 14.44 -9.83
C ALA A 202 13.96 15.28 -8.70
N GLU A 203 12.82 15.93 -8.97
CA GLU A 203 12.07 16.72 -7.97
C GLU A 203 11.39 15.79 -6.96
N MET A 204 10.88 14.65 -7.44
CA MET A 204 10.34 13.60 -6.57
C MET A 204 11.41 13.07 -5.60
N LEU A 205 12.62 12.78 -6.10
CA LEU A 205 13.74 12.33 -5.27
C LEU A 205 14.15 13.39 -4.24
N ALA A 206 14.23 14.67 -4.64
CA ALA A 206 14.52 15.77 -3.72
C ALA A 206 13.47 15.89 -2.59
N ALA A 207 12.19 15.64 -2.90
CA ALA A 207 11.13 15.61 -1.89
C ALA A 207 11.28 14.44 -0.91
N LEU A 208 11.74 13.27 -1.38
CA LEU A 208 12.04 12.12 -0.53
C LEU A 208 13.22 12.36 0.40
N GLU A 209 14.32 12.92 -0.11
CA GLU A 209 15.49 13.30 0.68
C GLU A 209 15.13 14.33 1.76
N PHE A 210 14.33 15.34 1.36
CA PHE A 210 13.79 16.33 2.28
C PHE A 210 12.94 15.68 3.36
N ALA A 211 12.00 14.81 3.01
CA ALA A 211 11.17 14.10 3.98
C ALA A 211 12.00 13.31 5.00
N HIS A 212 12.96 12.51 4.52
CA HIS A 212 13.78 11.63 5.37
C HIS A 212 14.58 12.40 6.41
N ARG A 213 15.16 13.54 6.04
CA ARG A 213 15.92 14.40 6.96
C ARG A 213 15.06 14.89 8.13
N GLU A 214 13.80 15.22 7.85
CA GLU A 214 12.89 15.88 8.79
C GLU A 214 12.23 14.89 9.77
N LEU A 215 12.43 13.58 9.58
CA LEU A 215 11.96 12.54 10.51
C LEU A 215 12.75 12.51 11.84
N ARG A 216 13.99 12.99 11.84
CA ARG A 216 14.96 12.81 12.94
C ARG A 216 14.45 13.34 14.27
N GLY A 217 13.92 14.56 14.30
CA GLY A 217 13.44 15.18 15.53
C GLY A 217 12.33 14.37 16.22
N SER A 218 11.44 13.76 15.42
CA SER A 218 10.38 12.89 15.93
C SER A 218 10.90 11.56 16.47
N ILE A 219 11.92 10.98 15.82
CA ILE A 219 12.58 9.75 16.27
C ILE A 219 13.30 9.99 17.60
N ASP A 220 14.05 11.10 17.70
CA ASP A 220 14.79 11.46 18.91
C ASP A 220 13.86 11.67 20.11
N ALA A 221 12.70 12.31 19.92
CA ALA A 221 11.68 12.48 20.96
C ALA A 221 11.10 11.14 21.44
N GLN A 222 10.87 10.18 20.53
CA GLN A 222 10.41 8.83 20.90
C GLN A 222 11.47 8.09 21.73
N LEU A 223 12.75 8.16 21.34
CA LEU A 223 13.87 7.55 22.08
C LEU A 223 14.11 8.23 23.44
N GLU A 224 13.93 9.55 23.53
CA GLU A 224 13.95 10.27 24.81
C GLU A 224 12.86 9.75 25.76
N LEU A 225 11.63 9.61 25.26
CA LEU A 225 10.52 9.10 26.06
C LEU A 225 10.73 7.63 26.45
N GLN A 226 11.29 6.82 25.55
CA GLN A 226 11.67 5.43 25.85
C GLN A 226 12.68 5.33 26.99
N ARG A 227 13.70 6.19 27.02
CA ARG A 227 14.69 6.21 28.11
C ARG A 227 14.06 6.56 29.46
N LYS A 228 12.99 7.37 29.47
CA LYS A 228 12.28 7.77 30.69
C LYS A 228 11.36 6.67 31.23
N VAL A 229 10.58 6.04 30.36
CA VAL A 229 9.42 5.21 30.78
C VAL A 229 9.18 3.96 29.92
N GLY A 230 10.11 3.59 29.04
CA GLY A 230 10.01 2.41 28.19
C GLY A 230 10.04 1.10 28.99
N ARG A 231 9.23 0.12 28.58
CA ARG A 231 9.24 -1.22 29.17
C ARG A 231 10.33 -2.09 28.54
N PRO A 232 10.93 -3.04 29.30
CA PRO A 232 11.81 -4.04 28.74
C PRO A 232 11.11 -4.84 27.63
N LYS A 233 11.80 -5.07 26.51
CA LYS A 233 11.28 -5.86 25.41
C LYS A 233 11.23 -7.34 25.80
N ILE A 234 10.18 -8.03 25.39
CA ILE A 234 10.13 -9.48 25.54
C ILE A 234 11.22 -10.12 24.67
N ALA A 235 11.87 -11.15 25.22
CA ALA A 235 12.78 -11.96 24.43
C ALA A 235 11.97 -12.76 23.41
N VAL A 236 12.33 -12.64 22.14
CA VAL A 236 11.82 -13.53 21.10
C VAL A 236 12.79 -14.70 20.99
N ALA A 237 12.25 -15.92 20.97
CA ALA A 237 13.08 -17.11 20.79
C ALA A 237 13.86 -16.99 19.46
N THR A 238 15.18 -17.14 19.55
CA THR A 238 16.04 -17.29 18.37
C THR A 238 15.68 -18.58 17.66
N ARG A 239 15.77 -18.60 16.32
CA ARG A 239 15.64 -19.85 15.56
C ARG A 239 16.61 -20.88 16.15
N GLU A 240 16.11 -22.10 16.35
CA GLU A 240 16.96 -23.23 16.75
C GLU A 240 18.04 -23.48 15.69
N GLU A 241 19.22 -23.91 16.13
CA GLU A 241 20.32 -24.29 15.23
C GLU A 241 19.90 -25.52 14.40
N ARG A 242 19.97 -25.37 13.08
CA ARG A 242 19.51 -26.39 12.12
C ARG A 242 20.53 -26.69 11.03
N SER A 243 21.78 -26.32 11.22
CA SER A 243 22.87 -26.42 10.23
C SER A 243 23.00 -27.80 9.57
N SER A 244 22.85 -28.88 10.35
CA SER A 244 22.85 -30.25 9.82
C SER A 244 21.65 -30.54 8.91
N LEU A 245 20.45 -30.15 9.34
CA LEU A 245 19.22 -30.32 8.55
C LEU A 245 19.23 -29.45 7.29
N GLU A 246 19.76 -28.23 7.38
CA GLU A 246 19.96 -27.33 6.24
C GLU A 246 20.89 -27.95 5.20
N GLY A 247 22.02 -28.52 5.63
CA GLY A 247 22.95 -29.23 4.74
C GLY A 247 22.30 -30.43 4.06
N GLU A 248 21.45 -31.18 4.78
CA GLU A 248 20.70 -32.31 4.24
C GLU A 248 19.68 -31.88 3.19
N VAL A 249 18.83 -30.89 3.52
CA VAL A 249 17.81 -30.35 2.61
C VAL A 249 18.47 -29.79 1.36
N LYS A 250 19.55 -29.01 1.52
CA LYS A 250 20.31 -28.45 0.40
C LYS A 250 20.82 -29.55 -0.54
N ARG A 251 21.41 -30.62 0.01
CA ARG A 251 21.90 -31.75 -0.80
C ARG A 251 20.79 -32.43 -1.61
N LEU A 252 19.59 -32.55 -1.06
CA LEU A 252 18.45 -33.21 -1.72
C LEU A 252 17.72 -32.30 -2.72
N ALA A 253 17.67 -30.99 -2.45
CA ALA A 253 16.77 -30.07 -3.13
C ALA A 253 17.48 -29.09 -4.08
N GLU A 254 18.70 -28.62 -3.78
CA GLU A 254 19.28 -27.42 -4.39
C GLU A 254 19.32 -27.48 -5.92
N ALA A 255 19.92 -28.53 -6.50
CA ALA A 255 20.02 -28.66 -7.95
C ALA A 255 18.63 -28.76 -8.62
N ARG A 256 17.70 -29.48 -8.00
CA ARG A 256 16.35 -29.68 -8.53
C ARG A 256 15.51 -28.41 -8.45
N LEU A 257 15.61 -27.68 -7.34
CA LEU A 257 14.97 -26.38 -7.17
C LEU A 257 15.58 -25.34 -8.13
N ALA A 258 16.89 -25.34 -8.31
CA ALA A 258 17.58 -24.45 -9.25
C ALA A 258 17.08 -24.63 -10.70
N GLU A 259 16.76 -25.86 -11.11
CA GLU A 259 16.11 -26.13 -12.40
C GLU A 259 14.62 -25.74 -12.39
N ALA A 260 13.88 -26.06 -11.32
CA ALA A 260 12.47 -25.73 -11.23
C ALA A 260 12.20 -24.22 -11.29
N VAL A 261 13.02 -23.39 -10.65
CA VAL A 261 12.88 -21.92 -10.69
C VAL A 261 13.25 -21.31 -12.05
N ARG A 262 13.81 -22.09 -12.99
CA ARG A 262 14.06 -21.67 -14.38
C ARG A 262 12.83 -21.84 -15.29
N ILE A 263 11.79 -22.54 -14.83
CA ILE A 263 10.54 -22.70 -15.59
C ILE A 263 9.82 -21.36 -15.69
N ARG A 264 9.50 -20.94 -16.92
CA ARG A 264 8.95 -19.61 -17.21
C ARG A 264 7.48 -19.46 -16.82
N GLU A 265 6.66 -20.41 -17.24
CA GLU A 265 5.21 -20.41 -16.99
C GLU A 265 4.94 -20.65 -15.50
N LYS A 266 4.06 -19.83 -14.91
CA LYS A 266 3.83 -19.77 -13.46
C LYS A 266 3.31 -21.09 -12.89
N GLU A 267 2.27 -21.66 -13.48
CA GLU A 267 1.62 -22.87 -12.96
C GLU A 267 2.54 -24.10 -13.04
N GLN A 268 3.26 -24.26 -14.15
CA GLN A 268 4.26 -25.30 -14.34
C GLN A 268 5.41 -25.15 -13.34
N ARG A 269 5.92 -23.93 -13.13
CA ARG A 269 6.96 -23.66 -12.13
C ARG A 269 6.50 -24.04 -10.74
N TYR A 270 5.30 -23.62 -10.35
CA TYR A 270 4.74 -23.89 -9.02
C TYR A 270 4.55 -25.40 -8.80
N THR A 271 4.10 -26.12 -9.83
CA THR A 271 3.95 -27.57 -9.77
C THR A 271 5.29 -28.27 -9.62
N ALA A 272 6.31 -27.90 -10.39
CA ALA A 272 7.64 -28.47 -10.30
C ALA A 272 8.29 -28.23 -8.92
N ILE A 273 8.16 -26.99 -8.39
CA ILE A 273 8.64 -26.65 -7.04
C ILE A 273 7.91 -27.50 -5.99
N ALA A 274 6.58 -27.57 -6.04
CA ALA A 274 5.79 -28.35 -5.10
C ALA A 274 6.14 -29.84 -5.13
N THR A 275 6.46 -30.40 -6.31
CA THR A 275 6.93 -31.78 -6.44
C THR A 275 8.27 -31.99 -5.73
N VAL A 276 9.26 -31.12 -5.97
CA VAL A 276 10.57 -31.22 -5.31
C VAL A 276 10.43 -31.07 -3.79
N GLU A 277 9.70 -30.05 -3.34
CA GLU A 277 9.48 -29.79 -1.91
C GLU A 277 8.79 -30.97 -1.22
N LYS A 278 7.74 -31.53 -1.85
CA LYS A 278 7.03 -32.69 -1.34
C LYS A 278 7.93 -33.91 -1.22
N GLU A 279 8.71 -34.23 -2.25
CA GLU A 279 9.60 -35.39 -2.22
C GLU A 279 10.69 -35.28 -1.16
N VAL A 280 11.26 -34.07 -0.96
CA VAL A 280 12.27 -33.83 0.08
C VAL A 280 11.65 -33.98 1.47
N VAL A 281 10.47 -33.39 1.68
CA VAL A 281 9.71 -33.54 2.92
C VAL A 281 9.39 -35.01 3.19
N ASP A 282 8.86 -35.73 2.21
CA ASP A 282 8.49 -37.15 2.34
C ASP A 282 9.73 -38.02 2.62
N THR A 283 10.87 -37.75 1.98
CA THR A 283 12.13 -38.47 2.21
C THR A 283 12.62 -38.31 3.65
N LEU A 284 12.66 -37.07 4.16
CA LEU A 284 13.13 -36.79 5.52
C LEU A 284 12.14 -37.28 6.59
N ILE A 285 10.83 -37.18 6.33
CA ILE A 285 9.80 -37.77 7.17
C ILE A 285 9.90 -39.30 7.20
N ALA A 286 10.15 -39.95 6.06
CA ALA A 286 10.31 -41.39 5.99
C ALA A 286 11.55 -41.84 6.78
N ALA A 287 12.68 -41.16 6.60
CA ALA A 287 13.90 -41.42 7.38
C ALA A 287 13.65 -41.30 8.88
N TYR A 288 12.95 -40.25 9.32
CA TYR A 288 12.54 -40.09 10.71
C TYR A 288 11.61 -41.23 11.16
N ARG A 289 10.61 -41.63 10.36
CA ARG A 289 9.71 -42.73 10.75
C ARG A 289 10.40 -44.09 10.85
N SER A 290 11.43 -44.33 10.05
CA SER A 290 12.16 -45.60 10.02
C SER A 290 13.25 -45.74 11.09
N GLU A 291 13.60 -44.65 11.78
CA GLU A 291 14.50 -44.70 12.92
C GLU A 291 13.89 -45.56 14.04
N ALA A 292 14.64 -46.57 14.50
CA ALA A 292 14.18 -47.49 15.53
C ALA A 292 14.16 -46.76 16.89
N VAL A 293 12.96 -46.54 17.42
CA VAL A 293 12.74 -45.91 18.74
C VAL A 293 11.88 -46.84 19.59
N ALA A 294 12.34 -47.14 20.80
CA ALA A 294 11.52 -47.82 21.80
C ALA A 294 10.63 -46.79 22.50
N PHE A 295 9.32 -47.06 22.56
CA PHE A 295 8.38 -46.23 23.31
C PHE A 295 8.13 -46.89 24.67
N ASP A 296 8.61 -46.27 25.73
CA ASP A 296 8.45 -46.71 27.12
C ASP A 296 7.29 -46.00 27.85
N SER A 297 6.74 -44.91 27.28
CA SER A 297 5.55 -44.22 27.80
C SER A 297 4.67 -43.60 26.70
N LEU A 298 3.45 -43.19 27.08
CA LEU A 298 2.56 -42.38 26.23
C LEU A 298 3.19 -41.02 25.90
N GLU A 299 3.92 -40.40 26.84
CA GLU A 299 4.62 -39.14 26.58
C GLU A 299 5.71 -39.30 25.51
N ALA A 300 6.42 -40.43 25.48
CA ALA A 300 7.43 -40.71 24.45
C ALA A 300 6.81 -40.79 23.04
N LEU A 301 5.62 -41.38 22.92
CA LEU A 301 4.88 -41.45 21.66
C LEU A 301 4.40 -40.05 21.21
N GLU A 302 3.86 -39.26 22.14
CA GLU A 302 3.41 -37.89 21.87
C GLU A 302 4.58 -36.97 21.48
N ALA A 303 5.71 -37.08 22.18
CA ALA A 303 6.95 -36.36 21.87
C ALA A 303 7.47 -36.72 20.47
N ARG A 304 7.43 -37.99 20.07
CA ARG A 304 7.81 -38.42 18.71
C ARG A 304 6.87 -37.83 17.64
N ARG A 305 5.57 -37.79 17.91
CA ARG A 305 4.58 -37.17 17.00
C ARG A 305 4.79 -35.67 16.87
N ALA A 306 5.06 -34.98 17.98
CA ALA A 306 5.40 -33.56 17.98
C ALA A 306 6.71 -33.29 17.21
N GLY A 307 7.72 -34.13 17.42
CA GLY A 307 9.00 -34.09 16.69
C GLY A 307 8.82 -34.26 15.18
N LEU A 308 7.92 -35.14 14.74
CA LEU A 308 7.61 -35.31 13.32
C LEU A 308 6.96 -34.06 12.71
N SER A 309 5.98 -33.47 13.41
CA SER A 309 5.33 -32.23 12.96
C SER A 309 6.34 -31.08 12.87
N LYS A 310 7.21 -30.96 13.88
CA LYS A 310 8.30 -29.97 13.94
C LYS A 310 9.32 -30.15 12.83
N LEU A 311 9.75 -31.38 12.54
CA LEU A 311 10.65 -31.67 11.42
C LEU A 311 10.01 -31.22 10.09
N GLY A 312 8.73 -31.55 9.88
CA GLY A 312 8.01 -31.18 8.68
C GLY A 312 7.91 -29.66 8.48
N SER A 313 7.67 -28.88 9.54
CA SER A 313 7.65 -27.42 9.45
C SER A 313 9.06 -26.85 9.21
N GLN A 314 10.08 -27.36 9.91
CA GLN A 314 11.47 -26.93 9.74
C GLN A 314 11.99 -27.19 8.32
N VAL A 315 11.69 -28.35 7.74
CA VAL A 315 12.09 -28.68 6.36
C VAL A 315 11.43 -27.74 5.35
N LYS A 316 10.12 -27.45 5.50
CA LYS A 316 9.41 -26.50 4.63
C LYS A 316 9.99 -25.09 4.71
N GLU A 317 10.32 -24.64 5.92
CA GLU A 317 10.95 -23.34 6.15
C GLU A 317 12.34 -23.27 5.49
N ILE A 318 13.17 -24.31 5.63
CA ILE A 318 14.49 -24.37 4.97
C ILE A 318 14.36 -24.42 3.45
N LEU A 319 13.40 -25.18 2.90
CA LEU A 319 13.12 -25.23 1.46
C LEU A 319 12.71 -23.86 0.91
N HIS A 320 11.87 -23.14 1.67
CA HIS A 320 11.46 -21.78 1.35
C HIS A 320 12.68 -20.83 1.30
N ASP A 321 13.53 -20.86 2.33
CA ASP A 321 14.72 -19.99 2.42
C ASP A 321 15.75 -20.34 1.34
N LEU A 322 15.96 -21.63 1.05
CA LEU A 322 16.83 -22.08 -0.03
C LEU A 322 16.32 -21.59 -1.40
N ARG A 323 15.01 -21.67 -1.64
CA ARG A 323 14.40 -21.14 -2.87
C ARG A 323 14.57 -19.63 -2.97
N TYR A 324 14.39 -18.92 -1.86
CA TYR A 324 14.59 -17.47 -1.75
C TYR A 324 16.02 -17.09 -2.18
N ASP A 325 17.02 -17.77 -1.63
CA ASP A 325 18.43 -17.53 -1.94
C ASP A 325 18.79 -17.87 -3.38
N LEU A 326 18.30 -19.01 -3.91
CA LEU A 326 18.58 -19.44 -5.28
C LEU A 326 18.09 -18.42 -6.31
N VAL A 327 16.88 -17.88 -6.13
CA VAL A 327 16.33 -16.89 -7.06
C VAL A 327 17.09 -15.58 -6.99
N ARG A 328 17.39 -15.08 -5.78
CA ARG A 328 18.16 -13.84 -5.59
C ARG A 328 19.56 -13.95 -6.17
N LYS A 329 20.24 -15.05 -5.89
CA LYS A 329 21.58 -15.33 -6.42
C LYS A 329 21.57 -15.37 -7.94
N ARG A 330 20.60 -16.03 -8.56
CA ARG A 330 20.47 -16.08 -10.03
C ARG A 330 20.30 -14.68 -10.62
N ILE A 331 19.45 -13.84 -10.03
CA ILE A 331 19.22 -12.47 -10.51
C ILE A 331 20.51 -11.63 -10.40
N LEU A 332 21.22 -11.74 -9.28
CA LEU A 332 22.44 -10.97 -9.03
C LEU A 332 23.66 -11.45 -9.83
N ASP A 333 23.80 -12.77 -10.02
CA ASP A 333 24.97 -13.38 -10.67
C ASP A 333 24.78 -13.49 -12.20
N GLU A 334 23.61 -13.92 -12.66
CA GLU A 334 23.34 -14.17 -14.09
C GLU A 334 22.64 -13.00 -14.77
N GLY A 335 22.05 -12.06 -14.02
CA GLY A 335 21.19 -11.00 -14.56
C GLY A 335 19.88 -11.50 -15.18
N ALA A 336 19.57 -12.79 -14.99
CA ALA A 336 18.41 -13.47 -15.57
C ALA A 336 17.33 -13.68 -14.50
N ARG A 337 16.11 -13.23 -14.81
CA ARG A 337 14.95 -13.36 -13.91
C ARG A 337 14.30 -14.74 -14.00
N ILE A 338 13.30 -14.96 -13.14
CA ILE A 338 12.55 -16.22 -13.04
C ILE A 338 11.99 -16.64 -14.40
N ASP A 339 11.38 -15.70 -15.12
CA ASP A 339 10.80 -15.91 -16.46
C ASP A 339 11.81 -15.77 -17.62
N GLY A 340 13.11 -15.58 -17.30
CA GLY A 340 14.18 -15.47 -18.28
C GLY A 340 14.39 -14.07 -18.88
N ARG A 341 13.63 -13.06 -18.44
CA ARG A 341 13.85 -11.66 -18.81
C ARG A 341 15.13 -11.09 -18.20
N SER A 342 15.65 -10.04 -18.83
CA SER A 342 16.61 -9.14 -18.19
C SER A 342 15.94 -8.34 -17.07
N THR A 343 16.77 -7.67 -16.27
CA THR A 343 16.29 -6.77 -15.21
C THR A 343 15.50 -5.57 -15.72
N ARG A 344 15.63 -5.22 -17.01
CA ARG A 344 14.97 -4.07 -17.64
C ARG A 344 13.75 -4.42 -18.50
N ASP A 345 13.64 -5.67 -18.93
CA ASP A 345 12.59 -6.06 -19.88
C ASP A 345 11.20 -6.03 -19.24
N ILE A 346 10.24 -5.53 -20.00
CA ILE A 346 8.83 -5.50 -19.63
C ILE A 346 8.11 -6.66 -20.32
N ARG A 347 7.13 -7.27 -19.64
CA ARG A 347 6.34 -8.36 -20.23
C ARG A 347 5.56 -7.84 -21.43
N GLN A 348 5.18 -8.75 -22.33
CA GLN A 348 4.34 -8.43 -23.47
C GLN A 348 3.05 -7.73 -23.02
N ILE A 349 2.69 -6.66 -23.72
CA ILE A 349 1.50 -5.86 -23.47
C ILE A 349 0.53 -6.07 -24.63
N ALA A 350 -0.74 -6.29 -24.32
CA ALA A 350 -1.84 -6.28 -25.26
C ALA A 350 -2.95 -5.40 -24.68
N CYS A 351 -3.50 -4.52 -25.52
CA CYS A 351 -4.57 -3.62 -25.13
C CYS A 351 -5.72 -3.76 -26.11
N GLU A 352 -6.95 -3.75 -25.59
CA GLU A 352 -8.16 -3.69 -26.40
C GLU A 352 -9.07 -2.60 -25.85
N VAL A 353 -9.61 -1.77 -26.72
CA VAL A 353 -10.56 -0.72 -26.35
C VAL A 353 -11.93 -1.09 -26.88
N ARG A 354 -12.94 -0.93 -26.04
CA ARG A 354 -14.34 -1.32 -26.33
C ARG A 354 -14.55 -2.83 -26.59
N PRO A 355 -13.99 -3.76 -25.79
CA PRO A 355 -14.32 -5.19 -25.91
C PRO A 355 -15.80 -5.50 -25.62
N ILE A 356 -16.48 -4.63 -24.88
CA ILE A 356 -17.87 -4.80 -24.44
C ILE A 356 -18.70 -3.57 -24.86
N PRO A 357 -19.93 -3.73 -25.40
CA PRO A 357 -20.58 -2.64 -26.14
C PRO A 357 -21.27 -1.57 -25.30
N ARG A 358 -21.76 -1.88 -24.09
CA ARG A 358 -22.65 -1.00 -23.31
C ARG A 358 -21.96 0.04 -22.40
N PRO A 359 -20.84 -0.26 -21.73
CA PRO A 359 -20.17 0.72 -20.87
C PRO A 359 -19.89 2.05 -21.58
N HIS A 360 -19.82 3.16 -20.85
CA HIS A 360 -19.54 4.45 -21.48
C HIS A 360 -18.13 4.44 -22.08
N GLY A 361 -17.16 3.98 -21.30
CA GLY A 361 -15.87 3.55 -21.81
C GLY A 361 -15.45 2.22 -21.19
N VAL A 362 -14.69 1.42 -21.94
CA VAL A 362 -14.14 0.16 -21.46
C VAL A 362 -12.84 -0.18 -22.17
N ALA A 363 -11.89 -0.71 -21.41
CA ALA A 363 -10.63 -1.21 -21.94
C ALA A 363 -10.23 -2.50 -21.23
N LEU A 364 -9.64 -3.42 -21.98
CA LEU A 364 -8.93 -4.57 -21.47
C LEU A 364 -7.43 -4.30 -21.61
N PHE A 365 -6.73 -4.29 -20.48
CA PHE A 365 -5.28 -4.14 -20.45
C PHE A 365 -4.66 -5.43 -19.94
N THR A 366 -3.76 -6.02 -20.72
CA THR A 366 -3.02 -7.23 -20.36
C THR A 366 -1.52 -6.97 -20.43
N ARG A 367 -0.78 -7.31 -19.38
CA ARG A 367 0.69 -7.26 -19.33
C ARG A 367 1.21 -8.57 -18.75
N GLY A 368 1.74 -9.44 -19.61
CA GLY A 368 1.99 -10.84 -19.26
C GLY A 368 0.74 -11.49 -18.68
N GLU A 369 0.89 -12.19 -17.56
CA GLU A 369 -0.21 -12.84 -16.82
C GLU A 369 -0.88 -11.88 -15.81
N THR A 370 -1.03 -10.60 -16.17
CA THR A 370 -1.77 -9.62 -15.36
C THR A 370 -2.74 -8.86 -16.26
N GLN A 371 -4.03 -9.03 -15.98
CA GLN A 371 -5.10 -8.53 -16.82
C GLN A 371 -6.11 -7.75 -15.99
N ALA A 372 -6.50 -6.57 -16.46
CA ALA A 372 -7.55 -5.76 -15.87
C ALA A 372 -8.56 -5.32 -16.94
N LEU A 373 -9.83 -5.65 -16.71
CA LEU A 373 -10.96 -5.08 -17.44
C LEU A 373 -11.43 -3.84 -16.69
N VAL A 374 -11.28 -2.67 -17.31
CA VAL A 374 -11.58 -1.40 -16.66
C VAL A 374 -12.74 -0.71 -17.36
N LEU A 375 -13.74 -0.29 -16.57
CA LEU A 375 -14.97 0.33 -17.04
C LEU A 375 -15.08 1.75 -16.52
N ALA A 376 -15.34 2.70 -17.41
CA ALA A 376 -15.64 4.09 -17.06
C ALA A 376 -17.13 4.36 -17.25
N THR A 377 -17.75 4.97 -16.24
CA THR A 377 -19.15 5.39 -16.22
C THR A 377 -19.23 6.88 -15.89
N LEU A 378 -20.05 7.59 -16.66
CA LEU A 378 -20.29 9.03 -16.55
C LEU A 378 -21.67 9.25 -15.94
N GLY A 379 -21.76 10.10 -14.93
CA GLY A 379 -22.98 10.44 -14.20
C GLY A 379 -23.15 11.95 -14.01
N GLY A 380 -24.30 12.34 -13.49
CA GLY A 380 -24.60 13.73 -13.13
C GLY A 380 -24.09 14.09 -11.74
N GLN A 381 -24.45 15.28 -11.26
CA GLN A 381 -24.07 15.74 -9.91
C GLN A 381 -24.64 14.87 -8.79
N SER A 382 -25.82 14.26 -9.00
CA SER A 382 -26.45 13.34 -8.05
C SER A 382 -25.66 12.05 -7.82
N ASP A 383 -24.79 11.67 -8.76
CA ASP A 383 -23.97 10.46 -8.67
C ASP A 383 -22.64 10.69 -7.94
N SER A 384 -22.37 11.94 -7.51
CA SER A 384 -21.17 12.29 -6.76
C SER A 384 -21.17 11.66 -5.37
N GLN A 385 -19.99 11.21 -4.92
CA GLN A 385 -19.86 10.52 -3.65
C GLN A 385 -19.71 11.55 -2.53
N THR A 386 -20.68 11.59 -1.61
CA THR A 386 -20.53 12.40 -0.38
C THR A 386 -19.53 11.74 0.55
N ILE A 387 -18.46 12.47 0.89
CA ILE A 387 -17.49 12.09 1.90
C ILE A 387 -17.84 12.85 3.18
N ASP A 388 -18.28 12.10 4.19
CA ASP A 388 -18.61 12.62 5.52
C ASP A 388 -17.44 12.31 6.45
N ALA A 389 -16.62 13.32 6.76
CA ALA A 389 -15.50 13.23 7.69
C ALA A 389 -15.72 14.19 8.87
N PRO A 390 -15.04 14.01 10.02
CA PRO A 390 -15.27 14.84 11.21
C PRO A 390 -15.10 16.34 10.94
N THR A 391 -13.99 16.74 10.30
CA THR A 391 -13.69 18.17 10.06
C THR A 391 -14.35 18.68 8.78
N THR A 392 -14.49 17.83 7.77
CA THR A 392 -14.88 18.24 6.42
C THR A 392 -15.98 17.36 5.86
N ARG A 393 -16.98 17.98 5.23
CA ARG A 393 -17.95 17.29 4.39
C ARG A 393 -17.74 17.74 2.95
N SER A 394 -17.33 16.83 2.09
CA SER A 394 -17.00 17.12 0.69
C SER A 394 -17.78 16.21 -0.25
N SER A 395 -17.80 16.58 -1.53
CA SER A 395 -18.32 15.72 -2.58
C SER A 395 -17.19 15.37 -3.54
N LYS A 396 -17.07 14.09 -3.84
CA LYS A 396 -16.04 13.51 -4.71
C LYS A 396 -16.69 13.17 -6.05
N THR A 397 -16.23 13.83 -7.10
CA THR A 397 -16.76 13.68 -8.47
C THR A 397 -15.98 12.67 -9.31
N PHE A 398 -14.81 12.23 -8.86
CA PHE A 398 -14.06 11.14 -9.48
C PHE A 398 -13.73 10.09 -8.42
N TYR A 399 -14.08 8.84 -8.67
CA TYR A 399 -13.76 7.74 -7.76
C TYR A 399 -13.49 6.45 -8.53
N LEU A 400 -12.54 5.66 -8.02
CA LEU A 400 -12.14 4.39 -8.61
C LEU A 400 -12.36 3.25 -7.62
N HIS A 401 -13.12 2.25 -8.05
CA HIS A 401 -13.28 0.99 -7.33
C HIS A 401 -12.42 -0.08 -7.99
N TYR A 402 -11.59 -0.73 -7.18
CA TYR A 402 -10.72 -1.81 -7.61
C TYR A 402 -11.23 -3.11 -6.99
N ASN A 403 -11.33 -4.16 -7.80
CA ASN A 403 -11.82 -5.47 -7.38
C ASN A 403 -10.78 -6.54 -7.71
N PHE A 404 -10.52 -7.43 -6.74
CA PHE A 404 -9.57 -8.53 -6.87
C PHE A 404 -10.23 -9.87 -6.57
N PRO A 405 -10.99 -10.42 -7.53
CA PRO A 405 -11.68 -11.68 -7.33
C PRO A 405 -10.70 -12.86 -7.22
N PRO A 406 -11.02 -13.91 -6.45
CA PRO A 406 -10.07 -15.00 -6.17
C PRO A 406 -9.70 -15.83 -7.40
N PHE A 407 -10.56 -15.87 -8.42
CA PHE A 407 -10.23 -16.52 -9.69
C PHE A 407 -9.05 -15.88 -10.41
N SER A 408 -8.74 -14.60 -10.14
CA SER A 408 -7.61 -13.89 -10.78
C SER A 408 -6.24 -14.45 -10.41
N VAL A 409 -6.18 -15.26 -9.35
CA VAL A 409 -5.00 -16.00 -8.91
C VAL A 409 -5.21 -17.51 -8.94
N GLY A 410 -6.29 -18.00 -9.57
CA GLY A 410 -6.60 -19.42 -9.67
C GLY A 410 -7.13 -20.05 -8.37
N GLU A 411 -7.63 -19.24 -7.42
CA GLU A 411 -8.09 -19.73 -6.12
C GLU A 411 -9.61 -19.69 -5.95
N ALA A 412 -10.14 -20.56 -5.08
CA ALA A 412 -11.53 -20.56 -4.65
C ALA A 412 -11.65 -20.04 -3.21
N ARG A 413 -12.29 -18.87 -3.03
CA ARG A 413 -12.56 -18.25 -1.72
C ARG A 413 -13.94 -17.62 -1.69
N MET A 414 -14.53 -17.50 -0.50
CA MET A 414 -15.82 -16.82 -0.33
C MET A 414 -15.67 -15.33 -0.66
N GLN A 415 -16.48 -14.84 -1.60
CA GLN A 415 -16.50 -13.42 -1.91
C GLN A 415 -17.16 -12.64 -0.77
N ARG A 416 -16.45 -11.62 -0.28
CA ARG A 416 -16.93 -10.64 0.69
C ARG A 416 -16.87 -9.25 0.05
N GLY A 417 -17.30 -8.22 0.77
CA GLY A 417 -17.05 -6.84 0.36
C GLY A 417 -15.54 -6.53 0.22
N PRO A 418 -15.19 -5.40 -0.42
CA PRO A 418 -13.80 -5.04 -0.69
C PRO A 418 -12.98 -5.00 0.61
N GLY A 419 -11.85 -5.70 0.60
CA GLY A 419 -10.89 -5.69 1.68
C GLY A 419 -10.03 -4.43 1.71
N ARG A 420 -9.15 -4.36 2.70
CA ARG A 420 -8.19 -3.25 2.86
C ARG A 420 -7.27 -3.13 1.63
N ARG A 421 -6.84 -4.25 1.06
CA ARG A 421 -5.93 -4.25 -0.10
C ARG A 421 -6.60 -3.64 -1.32
N GLU A 422 -7.85 -3.99 -1.58
CA GLU A 422 -8.61 -3.44 -2.70
C GLU A 422 -8.80 -1.92 -2.57
N VAL A 423 -9.16 -1.43 -1.38
CA VAL A 423 -9.28 0.02 -1.14
C VAL A 423 -7.94 0.73 -1.35
N GLY A 424 -6.83 0.16 -0.87
CA GLY A 424 -5.49 0.73 -1.07
C GLY A 424 -5.05 0.79 -2.53
N HIS A 425 -5.24 -0.31 -3.28
CA HIS A 425 -4.91 -0.34 -4.71
C HIS A 425 -5.82 0.58 -5.53
N GLY A 426 -7.11 0.65 -5.18
CA GLY A 426 -8.07 1.57 -5.78
C GLY A 426 -7.64 3.02 -5.59
N ASN A 427 -7.29 3.42 -4.36
CA ASN A 427 -6.81 4.76 -4.05
C ASN A 427 -5.53 5.13 -4.81
N LEU A 428 -4.55 4.20 -4.91
CA LEU A 428 -3.33 4.43 -5.68
C LEU A 428 -3.65 4.70 -7.16
N ALA A 429 -4.50 3.87 -7.77
CA ALA A 429 -4.88 4.03 -9.17
C ALA A 429 -5.74 5.29 -9.41
N GLU A 430 -6.63 5.60 -8.47
CA GLU A 430 -7.43 6.83 -8.49
C GLU A 430 -6.54 8.06 -8.48
N ARG A 431 -5.62 8.17 -7.52
CA ARG A 431 -4.72 9.33 -7.41
C ARG A 431 -3.86 9.50 -8.66
N ALA A 432 -3.40 8.40 -9.27
CA ALA A 432 -2.63 8.43 -10.51
C ALA A 432 -3.40 9.04 -11.69
N LEU A 433 -4.69 8.69 -11.84
CA LEU A 433 -5.55 9.16 -12.93
C LEU A 433 -6.14 10.54 -12.66
N GLN A 434 -6.46 10.85 -11.39
CA GLN A 434 -7.01 12.13 -10.98
C GLN A 434 -6.11 13.30 -11.38
N ALA A 435 -4.79 13.09 -11.36
CA ALA A 435 -3.81 14.10 -11.74
C ALA A 435 -4.06 14.67 -13.14
N VAL A 436 -4.53 13.87 -14.12
CA VAL A 436 -4.69 14.27 -15.53
C VAL A 436 -6.13 14.56 -15.95
N LEU A 437 -7.09 14.46 -15.01
CA LEU A 437 -8.49 14.75 -15.31
C LEU A 437 -8.70 16.22 -15.69
N PRO A 438 -9.71 16.50 -16.55
CA PRO A 438 -10.16 17.86 -16.79
C PRO A 438 -10.77 18.44 -15.52
N LYS A 439 -10.84 19.78 -15.47
CA LYS A 439 -11.56 20.45 -14.39
C LYS A 439 -13.07 20.23 -14.56
N ILE A 440 -13.81 20.33 -13.45
CA ILE A 440 -15.26 20.09 -13.45
C ILE A 440 -16.01 21.12 -14.30
N GLU A 441 -15.45 22.33 -14.44
CA GLU A 441 -16.02 23.39 -15.27
C GLU A 441 -15.94 23.07 -16.77
N ASP A 442 -14.88 22.37 -17.19
CA ASP A 442 -14.64 21.97 -18.58
C ASP A 442 -15.34 20.65 -18.92
N PHE A 443 -15.49 19.78 -17.94
CA PHE A 443 -16.12 18.47 -18.09
C PHE A 443 -17.03 18.17 -16.88
N PRO A 444 -18.30 18.64 -16.89
CA PRO A 444 -19.20 18.65 -15.72
C PRO A 444 -19.86 17.29 -15.48
N TYR A 445 -19.05 16.24 -15.35
CA TYR A 445 -19.48 14.88 -15.11
C TYR A 445 -18.90 14.33 -13.81
N THR A 446 -19.71 13.54 -13.13
CA THR A 446 -19.18 12.58 -12.17
C THR A 446 -18.63 11.39 -12.94
N ILE A 447 -17.44 10.93 -12.59
CA ILE A 447 -16.75 9.84 -13.25
C ILE A 447 -16.49 8.72 -12.25
N ARG A 448 -17.04 7.55 -12.53
CA ARG A 448 -16.77 6.31 -11.80
C ARG A 448 -15.92 5.39 -12.68
N VAL A 449 -14.80 4.94 -12.15
CA VAL A 449 -13.99 3.87 -12.77
C VAL A 449 -14.11 2.61 -11.93
N VAL A 450 -14.28 1.46 -12.58
CA VAL A 450 -14.25 0.14 -11.93
C VAL A 450 -13.19 -0.71 -12.63
N ALA A 451 -12.19 -1.17 -11.89
CA ALA A 451 -11.16 -2.07 -12.37
C ALA A 451 -11.41 -3.48 -11.84
N GLU A 452 -11.76 -4.40 -12.74
CA GLU A 452 -11.92 -5.83 -12.45
C GLU A 452 -10.64 -6.56 -12.85
N VAL A 453 -9.90 -7.07 -11.88
CA VAL A 453 -8.68 -7.85 -12.15
C VAL A 453 -9.08 -9.27 -12.55
N LEU A 454 -8.72 -9.66 -13.77
CA LEU A 454 -9.06 -10.96 -14.35
C LEU A 454 -7.94 -11.97 -14.19
N GLU A 455 -6.68 -11.51 -14.21
CA GLU A 455 -5.47 -12.30 -13.98
C GLU A 455 -4.46 -11.47 -13.18
N SER A 456 -3.67 -12.10 -12.32
CA SER A 456 -2.65 -11.41 -11.54
C SER A 456 -1.39 -12.25 -11.30
N ASN A 457 -0.30 -11.82 -11.95
CA ASN A 457 1.07 -12.23 -11.66
C ASN A 457 2.04 -11.05 -11.60
N GLY A 458 1.57 -9.86 -11.20
CA GLY A 458 2.43 -8.70 -10.99
C GLY A 458 1.70 -7.37 -11.12
N SER A 459 1.59 -6.65 -10.01
CA SER A 459 1.00 -5.31 -9.90
C SER A 459 -0.23 -5.02 -10.79
N SER A 460 -1.32 -5.73 -10.50
CA SER A 460 -2.66 -5.44 -11.01
C SER A 460 -3.12 -4.00 -10.71
N SER A 461 -2.58 -3.34 -9.69
CA SER A 461 -2.82 -1.91 -9.43
C SER A 461 -2.34 -1.00 -10.57
N MET A 462 -1.20 -1.32 -11.18
CA MET A 462 -0.67 -0.55 -12.32
C MET A 462 -1.38 -0.90 -13.62
N ALA A 463 -1.80 -2.16 -13.79
CA ALA A 463 -2.70 -2.54 -14.89
C ALA A 463 -4.03 -1.77 -14.81
N SER A 464 -4.54 -1.51 -13.61
CA SER A 464 -5.76 -0.72 -13.39
C SER A 464 -5.57 0.76 -13.77
N VAL A 465 -4.39 1.33 -13.57
CA VAL A 465 -4.05 2.68 -14.06
C VAL A 465 -4.05 2.72 -15.58
N CYS A 466 -3.32 1.80 -16.23
CA CYS A 466 -3.22 1.75 -17.68
C CYS A 466 -4.60 1.52 -18.34
N GLY A 467 -5.36 0.52 -17.87
CA GLY A 467 -6.71 0.25 -18.33
C GLY A 467 -7.68 1.40 -18.01
N GLY A 468 -7.53 2.07 -16.87
CA GLY A 468 -8.32 3.24 -16.50
C GLY A 468 -8.08 4.43 -17.43
N SER A 469 -6.82 4.69 -17.81
CA SER A 469 -6.48 5.72 -18.80
C SER A 469 -7.19 5.44 -20.13
N LEU A 470 -7.09 4.21 -20.65
CA LEU A 470 -7.74 3.80 -21.90
C LEU A 470 -9.28 3.84 -21.81
N ALA A 471 -9.87 3.39 -20.70
CA ALA A 471 -11.31 3.40 -20.51
C ALA A 471 -11.87 4.83 -20.44
N LEU A 472 -11.15 5.76 -19.81
CA LEU A 472 -11.51 7.19 -19.79
C LEU A 472 -11.42 7.81 -21.18
N MET A 473 -10.37 7.49 -21.95
CA MET A 473 -10.23 7.93 -23.35
C MET A 473 -11.36 7.37 -24.22
N ASP A 474 -11.71 6.10 -24.07
CA ASP A 474 -12.82 5.46 -24.77
C ASP A 474 -14.19 6.06 -24.40
N ALA A 475 -14.36 6.50 -23.16
CA ALA A 475 -15.55 7.22 -22.71
C ALA A 475 -15.67 8.64 -23.28
N GLY A 476 -14.61 9.16 -23.91
CA GLY A 476 -14.53 10.53 -24.42
C GLY A 476 -14.25 11.56 -23.33
N VAL A 477 -13.65 11.15 -22.20
CA VAL A 477 -13.18 12.09 -21.17
C VAL A 477 -11.94 12.81 -21.71
N PRO A 478 -11.93 14.16 -21.75
CA PRO A 478 -10.80 14.93 -22.27
C PRO A 478 -9.64 14.96 -21.26
N LEU A 479 -8.92 13.84 -21.15
CA LEU A 479 -7.70 13.75 -20.35
C LEU A 479 -6.64 14.71 -20.88
N ARG A 480 -5.87 15.34 -20.00
CA ARG A 480 -4.72 16.17 -20.42
C ARG A 480 -3.63 15.35 -21.08
N ALA A 481 -3.37 14.15 -20.54
CA ALA A 481 -2.43 13.19 -21.11
C ALA A 481 -2.78 11.75 -20.65
N PRO A 482 -2.47 10.71 -21.45
CA PRO A 482 -2.57 9.32 -21.03
C PRO A 482 -1.59 8.98 -19.90
N VAL A 483 -1.99 8.08 -18.99
CA VAL A 483 -1.19 7.67 -17.82
C VAL A 483 -0.91 6.18 -17.90
N ALA A 484 0.34 5.80 -17.64
CA ALA A 484 0.74 4.40 -17.44
C ALA A 484 1.39 4.21 -16.06
N GLY A 485 1.36 2.97 -15.59
CA GLY A 485 1.97 2.55 -14.34
C GLY A 485 2.92 1.37 -14.51
N ILE A 486 4.02 1.39 -13.76
CA ILE A 486 4.97 0.28 -13.67
C ILE A 486 5.22 -0.09 -12.20
N ALA A 487 5.43 -1.37 -11.95
CA ALA A 487 5.89 -1.87 -10.66
C ALA A 487 7.34 -2.32 -10.80
N MET A 488 8.13 -1.95 -9.82
CA MET A 488 9.56 -2.07 -9.80
C MET A 488 9.97 -2.80 -8.54
N GLY A 489 11.08 -3.52 -8.60
CA GLY A 489 11.67 -4.18 -7.45
C GLY A 489 13.15 -3.90 -7.34
N LEU A 490 13.71 -4.18 -6.19
CA LEU A 490 15.14 -4.08 -5.93
C LEU A 490 15.57 -5.25 -5.07
N ILE A 491 16.70 -5.86 -5.45
CA ILE A 491 17.39 -6.90 -4.69
C ILE A 491 18.79 -6.40 -4.38
N GLN A 492 19.17 -6.47 -3.11
CA GLN A 492 20.46 -6.07 -2.58
C GLN A 492 21.05 -7.18 -1.71
N HIS A 493 22.27 -7.61 -2.02
CA HIS A 493 22.98 -8.61 -1.22
C HIS A 493 24.49 -8.39 -1.32
N GLU A 494 25.19 -8.35 -0.18
CA GLU A 494 26.65 -8.19 -0.11
C GLU A 494 27.18 -7.00 -0.96
N GLY A 495 26.44 -5.88 -0.95
CA GLY A 495 26.79 -4.67 -1.72
C GLY A 495 26.47 -4.72 -3.22
N ARG A 496 25.99 -5.86 -3.74
CA ARG A 496 25.47 -5.97 -5.11
C ARG A 496 24.00 -5.58 -5.15
N VAL A 497 23.59 -4.91 -6.23
CA VAL A 497 22.22 -4.40 -6.41
C VAL A 497 21.70 -4.73 -7.80
N ALA A 498 20.46 -5.21 -7.87
CA ALA A 498 19.70 -5.38 -9.11
C ALA A 498 18.35 -4.67 -8.99
N ILE A 499 18.03 -3.81 -9.97
CA ILE A 499 16.75 -3.10 -10.10
C ILE A 499 15.92 -3.81 -11.16
N LEU A 500 14.71 -4.24 -10.80
CA LEU A 500 13.82 -5.05 -11.63
C LEU A 500 12.66 -4.21 -12.17
N SER A 501 12.47 -4.19 -13.48
CA SER A 501 11.32 -3.60 -14.15
C SER A 501 10.16 -4.58 -14.27
N ASP A 502 8.92 -4.14 -14.04
CA ASP A 502 7.72 -4.96 -14.21
C ASP A 502 7.81 -6.30 -13.46
N ILE A 503 7.88 -6.20 -12.13
CA ILE A 503 8.06 -7.35 -11.22
C ILE A 503 6.88 -8.33 -11.26
N LEU A 504 7.21 -9.61 -11.12
CA LEU A 504 6.29 -10.71 -10.92
C LEU A 504 5.79 -10.76 -9.47
N GLY A 505 4.72 -11.50 -9.22
CA GLY A 505 4.26 -11.79 -7.86
C GLY A 505 5.35 -12.45 -7.00
N ASP A 506 6.09 -13.39 -7.58
CA ASP A 506 7.22 -14.05 -6.90
C ASP A 506 8.32 -13.04 -6.52
N GLU A 507 8.65 -12.11 -7.42
CA GLU A 507 9.73 -11.13 -7.21
C GLU A 507 9.38 -10.05 -6.18
N ASP A 508 8.09 -9.72 -6.00
CA ASP A 508 7.60 -8.83 -4.94
C ASP A 508 7.88 -9.41 -3.55
N HIS A 509 7.70 -10.73 -3.39
CA HIS A 509 8.01 -11.44 -2.15
C HIS A 509 9.51 -11.54 -1.89
N LEU A 510 10.32 -11.62 -2.95
CA LEU A 510 11.77 -11.78 -2.87
C LEU A 510 12.54 -10.45 -2.76
N GLY A 511 11.93 -9.35 -3.22
CA GLY A 511 12.56 -8.04 -3.27
C GLY A 511 12.69 -7.37 -1.89
N ASP A 512 13.79 -6.64 -1.73
CA ASP A 512 14.14 -5.83 -0.57
C ASP A 512 13.43 -4.48 -0.58
N MET A 513 13.01 -4.04 -1.77
CA MET A 513 12.16 -2.87 -1.96
C MET A 513 11.25 -3.13 -3.16
N ASP A 514 9.97 -2.82 -3.00
CA ASP A 514 8.99 -2.78 -4.07
C ASP A 514 8.45 -1.36 -4.21
N PHE A 515 8.33 -0.87 -5.43
CA PHE A 515 7.73 0.44 -5.65
C PHE A 515 6.95 0.51 -6.94
N LYS A 516 5.94 1.36 -6.95
CA LYS A 516 5.00 1.58 -8.03
C LYS A 516 5.07 3.03 -8.42
N VAL A 517 5.27 3.28 -9.71
CA VAL A 517 5.32 4.63 -10.28
C VAL A 517 4.31 4.69 -11.40
N ALA A 518 3.41 5.66 -11.32
CA ALA A 518 2.48 6.00 -12.38
C ALA A 518 2.71 7.44 -12.82
N GLY A 519 2.45 7.71 -14.09
CA GLY A 519 2.72 9.03 -14.67
C GLY A 519 2.45 9.11 -16.15
N THR A 520 2.62 10.33 -16.65
CA THR A 520 2.56 10.65 -18.08
C THR A 520 3.98 10.64 -18.66
N ARG A 521 4.13 11.15 -19.89
CA ARG A 521 5.45 11.43 -20.45
C ARG A 521 6.17 12.58 -19.75
N ASP A 522 5.41 13.50 -19.17
CA ASP A 522 5.92 14.75 -18.60
C ASP A 522 6.32 14.61 -17.14
N GLY A 523 5.76 13.64 -16.42
CA GLY A 523 6.21 13.34 -15.06
C GLY A 523 5.36 12.33 -14.31
N ILE A 524 5.68 12.15 -13.04
CA ILE A 524 5.01 11.24 -12.11
C ILE A 524 3.68 11.84 -11.67
N THR A 525 2.63 11.02 -11.66
CA THR A 525 1.31 11.35 -11.10
C THR A 525 1.03 10.65 -9.79
N ALA A 526 1.57 9.44 -9.57
CA ALA A 526 1.49 8.76 -8.28
C ALA A 526 2.71 7.88 -8.03
N MET A 527 3.05 7.76 -6.75
CA MET A 527 4.15 6.91 -6.29
C MET A 527 3.77 6.20 -5.01
N GLN A 528 4.19 4.94 -4.92
CA GLN A 528 4.12 4.14 -3.71
C GLN A 528 5.41 3.34 -3.59
N MET A 529 6.03 3.32 -2.41
CA MET A 529 7.27 2.57 -2.16
C MET A 529 7.17 1.85 -0.83
N ASP A 530 7.70 0.64 -0.77
CA ASP A 530 7.82 -0.18 0.43
C ASP A 530 9.23 -0.75 0.47
N ILE A 531 9.94 -0.43 1.55
CA ILE A 531 11.36 -0.78 1.72
C ILE A 531 11.46 -1.67 2.95
N LYS A 532 12.05 -2.86 2.76
CA LYS A 532 12.17 -3.92 3.76
C LYS A 532 13.58 -4.03 4.35
N ILE A 533 14.53 -3.22 3.86
CA ILE A 533 15.93 -3.22 4.30
C ILE A 533 16.31 -1.93 5.02
N GLU A 534 17.39 -1.99 5.80
CA GLU A 534 17.81 -0.91 6.71
C GLU A 534 18.34 0.35 6.01
N SER A 535 18.78 0.24 4.75
CA SER A 535 19.28 1.37 3.96
C SER A 535 19.24 1.08 2.46
N VAL A 536 18.95 2.11 1.67
CA VAL A 536 19.10 2.13 0.22
C VAL A 536 19.82 3.41 -0.14
N ASP A 537 20.88 3.31 -0.93
CA ASP A 537 21.65 4.47 -1.36
C ASP A 537 20.82 5.38 -2.29
N TRP A 538 20.97 6.71 -2.15
CA TRP A 538 20.23 7.68 -2.96
C TRP A 538 20.54 7.60 -4.46
N ALA A 539 21.77 7.21 -4.85
CA ALA A 539 22.11 6.97 -6.24
C ALA A 539 21.40 5.73 -6.78
N VAL A 540 21.22 4.70 -5.96
CA VAL A 540 20.42 3.52 -6.32
C VAL A 540 18.95 3.90 -6.50
N MET A 541 18.37 4.70 -5.61
CA MET A 541 16.99 5.20 -5.77
C MET A 541 16.83 6.05 -7.04
N ARG A 542 17.80 6.90 -7.36
CA ARG A 542 17.81 7.67 -8.62
C ARG A 542 17.76 6.75 -9.84
N ASN A 543 18.67 5.77 -9.90
CA ASN A 543 18.70 4.79 -10.99
C ASN A 543 17.40 3.99 -11.09
N ALA A 544 16.77 3.70 -9.94
CA ALA A 544 15.50 2.98 -9.89
C ALA A 544 14.35 3.81 -10.48
N LEU A 545 14.28 5.12 -10.16
CA LEU A 545 13.31 6.05 -10.74
C LEU A 545 13.55 6.25 -12.25
N ASP A 546 14.79 6.35 -12.69
CA ASP A 546 15.14 6.48 -14.11
C ASP A 546 14.73 5.23 -14.91
N GLN A 547 15.04 4.05 -14.38
CA GLN A 547 14.60 2.78 -15.00
C GLN A 547 13.07 2.64 -14.99
N ALA A 548 12.39 3.12 -13.94
CA ALA A 548 10.93 3.16 -13.88
C ALA A 548 10.35 4.12 -14.94
N ARG A 549 11.01 5.26 -15.19
CA ARG A 549 10.63 6.21 -16.24
C ARG A 549 10.73 5.56 -17.61
N GLU A 550 11.87 4.94 -17.94
CA GLU A 550 12.06 4.20 -19.19
C GLU A 550 10.94 3.18 -19.39
N GLY A 551 10.65 2.39 -18.36
CA GLY A 551 9.64 1.36 -18.43
C GLY A 551 8.21 1.90 -18.57
N ARG A 552 7.89 2.98 -17.86
CA ARG A 552 6.60 3.67 -17.97
C ARG A 552 6.37 4.22 -19.38
N LEU A 553 7.39 4.83 -19.98
CA LEU A 553 7.32 5.35 -21.35
C LEU A 553 7.12 4.23 -22.37
N HIS A 554 7.84 3.11 -22.21
CA HIS A 554 7.63 1.93 -23.04
C HIS A 554 6.19 1.40 -22.96
N ILE A 555 5.60 1.33 -21.76
CA ILE A 555 4.21 0.91 -21.58
C ILE A 555 3.25 1.87 -22.31
N LEU A 556 3.47 3.19 -22.23
CA LEU A 556 2.68 4.18 -22.97
C LEU A 556 2.79 3.98 -24.49
N ASP A 557 4.00 3.72 -25.00
CA ASP A 557 4.22 3.45 -26.42
C ASP A 557 3.47 2.20 -26.88
N CYS A 558 3.52 1.11 -26.08
CA CYS A 558 2.73 -0.11 -26.35
C CYS A 558 1.23 0.16 -26.31
N MET A 559 0.73 0.88 -25.30
CA MET A 559 -0.70 1.24 -25.23
C MET A 559 -1.15 2.00 -26.48
N ALA A 560 -0.34 2.94 -26.96
CA ALA A 560 -0.62 3.70 -28.17
C ALA A 560 -0.62 2.82 -29.43
N SER A 561 0.36 1.92 -29.56
CA SER A 561 0.48 0.99 -30.68
C SER A 561 -0.67 -0.01 -30.73
N GLU A 562 -0.97 -0.67 -29.61
CA GLU A 562 -1.98 -1.73 -29.53
C GLU A 562 -3.41 -1.21 -29.72
N THR A 563 -3.65 0.09 -29.44
CA THR A 563 -4.99 0.69 -29.57
C THR A 563 -5.13 1.63 -30.77
N GLN A 564 -4.15 1.63 -31.68
CA GLN A 564 -4.12 2.55 -32.82
C GLN A 564 -5.33 2.40 -33.75
N ALA A 565 -5.92 1.20 -33.84
CA ALA A 565 -7.10 0.95 -34.66
C ALA A 565 -8.39 1.53 -34.04
N GLU A 566 -8.46 1.63 -32.72
CA GLU A 566 -9.65 2.04 -31.96
C GLU A 566 -9.60 3.50 -31.49
N LEU A 567 -8.40 4.00 -31.18
CA LEU A 567 -8.11 5.35 -30.67
C LEU A 567 -7.14 6.07 -31.61
N ARG A 568 -7.68 7.01 -32.39
CA ARG A 568 -6.91 7.82 -33.32
C ARG A 568 -5.90 8.72 -32.58
N ASP A 569 -4.66 8.71 -33.04
CA ASP A 569 -3.55 9.54 -32.53
C ASP A 569 -3.33 9.41 -31.01
N PHE A 570 -3.76 8.28 -30.43
CA PHE A 570 -3.78 8.02 -28.99
C PHE A 570 -4.43 9.15 -28.17
N GLN A 571 -5.54 9.68 -28.68
CA GLN A 571 -6.34 10.72 -28.04
C GLN A 571 -7.69 10.18 -27.53
N PRO A 572 -8.31 10.83 -26.53
CA PRO A 572 -9.69 10.55 -26.15
C PRO A 572 -10.65 10.63 -27.34
N ARG A 573 -11.74 9.85 -27.31
CA ARG A 573 -12.77 9.94 -28.33
C ARG A 573 -13.37 11.36 -28.37
N PRO A 574 -13.61 11.92 -29.57
CA PRO A 574 -14.15 13.29 -29.70
C PRO A 574 -15.61 13.39 -29.24
N GLN A 575 -16.31 12.26 -29.13
CA GLN A 575 -17.70 12.20 -28.72
C GLN A 575 -17.87 11.21 -27.58
N LEU A 576 -18.69 11.59 -26.60
CA LEU A 576 -19.13 10.69 -25.55
C LEU A 576 -19.92 9.51 -26.12
N SER A 577 -19.88 8.39 -25.40
CA SER A 577 -20.72 7.23 -25.69
C SER A 577 -22.19 7.62 -25.85
N ARG A 578 -22.88 6.99 -26.80
CA ARG A 578 -24.33 7.16 -27.00
C ARG A 578 -25.18 6.78 -25.78
N TYR A 579 -24.62 5.98 -24.88
CA TYR A 579 -25.27 5.55 -23.64
C TYR A 579 -25.00 6.49 -22.47
N ALA A 580 -24.03 7.40 -22.61
CA ALA A 580 -23.70 8.35 -21.55
C ALA A 580 -24.77 9.45 -21.45
N PRO A 581 -25.06 9.95 -20.23
CA PRO A 581 -25.92 11.10 -20.05
C PRO A 581 -25.31 12.32 -20.76
N ARG A 582 -26.16 13.20 -21.31
CA ARG A 582 -25.73 14.47 -21.90
C ARG A 582 -25.93 15.56 -20.85
N VAL A 583 -24.85 16.21 -20.45
CA VAL A 583 -24.88 17.37 -19.56
C VAL A 583 -24.69 18.62 -20.42
N GLN A 584 -25.58 19.59 -20.28
CA GLN A 584 -25.46 20.90 -20.91
C GLN A 584 -25.34 21.97 -19.83
N VAL A 585 -24.34 22.85 -19.98
CA VAL A 585 -24.16 24.00 -19.09
C VAL A 585 -24.72 25.22 -19.78
N ILE A 586 -25.72 25.85 -19.17
CA ILE A 586 -26.31 27.10 -19.65
C ILE A 586 -25.98 28.18 -18.64
N LEU A 587 -25.23 29.19 -19.06
CA LEU A 587 -24.96 30.36 -18.24
C LEU A 587 -26.16 31.31 -18.30
N ILE A 588 -26.68 31.66 -17.13
CA ILE A 588 -27.73 32.66 -16.98
C ILE A 588 -27.16 33.90 -16.30
N LYS A 589 -27.77 35.06 -16.56
CA LYS A 589 -27.38 36.28 -15.87
C LYS A 589 -27.66 36.15 -14.36
N PRO A 590 -26.74 36.58 -13.47
CA PRO A 590 -26.90 36.41 -12.03
C PRO A 590 -28.19 37.00 -11.45
N ASP A 591 -28.68 38.11 -12.01
CA ASP A 591 -29.94 38.76 -11.63
C ASP A 591 -31.19 37.90 -11.94
N ARG A 592 -31.08 36.95 -12.88
CA ARG A 592 -32.15 36.03 -13.31
C ARG A 592 -32.18 34.71 -12.53
N ILE A 593 -31.26 34.50 -11.58
CA ILE A 593 -31.23 33.29 -10.74
C ILE A 593 -32.57 33.10 -10.00
N ARG A 594 -33.17 34.20 -9.53
CA ARG A 594 -34.46 34.18 -8.81
C ARG A 594 -35.60 33.62 -9.65
N ASP A 595 -35.60 33.89 -10.96
CA ASP A 595 -36.65 33.45 -11.88
C ASP A 595 -36.57 31.94 -12.12
N VAL A 596 -35.36 31.38 -12.19
CA VAL A 596 -35.13 29.94 -12.42
C VAL A 596 -35.39 29.12 -11.15
N ILE A 597 -34.91 29.59 -9.99
CA ILE A 597 -35.16 28.91 -8.71
C ILE A 597 -36.66 29.04 -8.34
N GLY A 598 -37.21 30.23 -8.50
CA GLY A 598 -38.56 30.59 -8.08
C GLY A 598 -38.75 30.60 -6.55
N PRO A 599 -39.94 31.00 -6.06
CA PRO A 599 -40.23 31.05 -4.63
C PRO A 599 -40.02 29.70 -3.95
N GLY A 600 -39.12 29.64 -2.96
CA GLY A 600 -38.81 28.42 -2.22
C GLY A 600 -38.25 27.26 -3.06
N GLY A 601 -37.70 27.53 -4.25
CA GLY A 601 -37.22 26.47 -5.15
C GLY A 601 -38.35 25.68 -5.84
N LYS A 602 -39.56 26.24 -5.93
CA LYS A 602 -40.70 25.56 -6.55
C LYS A 602 -40.53 25.38 -8.06
N VAL A 603 -39.96 26.38 -8.75
CA VAL A 603 -39.81 26.35 -10.21
C VAL A 603 -38.73 25.35 -10.60
N ILE A 604 -37.55 25.43 -9.98
CA ILE A 604 -36.44 24.50 -10.26
C ILE A 604 -36.73 23.04 -9.88
N ARG A 605 -37.62 22.77 -8.93
CA ARG A 605 -38.04 21.39 -8.59
C ARG A 605 -39.10 20.83 -9.54
N ALA A 606 -39.80 21.69 -10.26
CA ALA A 606 -40.83 21.29 -11.22
C ALA A 606 -40.27 21.06 -12.63
N ILE A 607 -39.13 21.69 -12.94
CA ILE A 607 -38.26 21.41 -14.09
C ILE A 607 -37.48 20.13 -13.78
#